data_AF-A0A258VZU0-F1
#
_entry.id   AF-A0A258VZU0-F1
#
_cell.length_a   1.000
_cell.length_b   1.000
_cell.length_c   1.000
_cell.angle_alpha   90.00
_cell.angle_beta   90.00
_cell.angle_gamma   90.00
#
_symmetry.space_group_name_H-M   'P 1'
#
loop_
_entity.id
_entity.type
_entity.pdbx_description
1 polymer ?
#
loop_
_entity_poly.entity_id
_entity_poly.type
_entity_poly.pdbx_seq_one_letter_code
_entity_poly.pdbx_strand_id
1 'polypeptide(L)'
;MMKNQIVLLMFLAMFIVGPSLSFAQSSSVTSKTNYVKIKDKKATLNFEDELVEGSTQKPELFYIFQKKNFNFKRLIKLRENFLPELRNNAENVQRVRSSN
;
A
#
# COMPACT_ATOMS: atom_id res chain seq x y z
N MET A 1 -37.97 28.88 -22.81
CA MET A 1 -36.61 29.05 -22.26
C MET A 1 -36.46 28.66 -20.78
N MET A 2 -37.45 28.03 -20.12
CA MET A 2 -37.32 27.61 -18.71
C MET A 2 -37.09 26.10 -18.52
N LYS A 3 -37.42 25.27 -19.52
CA LYS A 3 -37.33 23.81 -19.43
C LYS A 3 -35.88 23.29 -19.31
N ASN A 4 -34.94 23.87 -20.07
CA ASN A 4 -33.53 23.48 -20.01
C ASN A 4 -32.85 23.89 -18.69
N GLN A 5 -33.29 25.00 -18.09
CA GLN A 5 -32.81 25.46 -16.79
C GLN A 5 -33.32 24.54 -15.65
N ILE A 6 -34.56 24.04 -15.77
CA ILE A 6 -35.11 23.06 -14.82
C ILE A 6 -34.38 21.72 -14.90
N VAL A 7 -34.03 21.25 -16.10
CA VAL A 7 -33.24 20.02 -16.30
C VAL A 7 -31.82 20.17 -15.74
N LEU A 8 -31.19 21.33 -15.94
CA LEU A 8 -29.87 21.64 -15.38
C LEU A 8 -29.90 21.67 -13.83
N LEU A 9 -30.97 22.22 -13.25
CA LEU A 9 -31.15 22.30 -11.80
C LEU A 9 -31.45 20.91 -11.18
N MET A 10 -32.18 20.04 -11.89
CA MET A 10 -32.34 18.64 -11.48
C MET A 10 -31.01 17.86 -11.53
N PHE A 11 -30.19 18.09 -12.55
CA PHE A 11 -28.89 17.42 -12.69
C PHE A 11 -27.91 17.85 -11.59
N LEU A 12 -27.95 19.13 -11.18
CA LEU A 12 -27.16 19.65 -10.07
C LEU A 12 -27.62 19.10 -8.71
N ALA A 13 -28.94 18.94 -8.51
CA ALA A 13 -29.49 18.36 -7.29
C ALA A 13 -29.10 16.89 -7.10
N MET A 14 -28.97 16.13 -8.18
CA MET A 14 -28.57 14.71 -8.15
C MET A 14 -27.11 14.50 -7.73
N PHE A 15 -26.23 15.47 -7.98
CA PHE A 15 -24.82 15.41 -7.55
C PHE A 15 -24.62 15.74 -6.06
N ILE A 16 -25.54 16.48 -5.44
CA ILE A 16 -25.48 16.86 -4.02
C ILE A 16 -25.93 15.73 -3.11
N VAL A 17 -26.85 14.87 -3.57
CA VAL A 17 -27.43 13.75 -2.79
C VAL A 17 -26.71 12.41 -3.05
N GLY A 18 -25.84 12.34 -4.07
CA GLY A 18 -25.32 11.09 -4.62
C GLY A 18 -24.25 10.33 -3.80
N PRO A 19 -23.20 10.95 -3.22
CA PRO A 19 -22.06 10.17 -2.74
C PRO A 19 -22.08 9.97 -1.21
N SER A 20 -23.14 9.39 -0.65
CA SER A 20 -23.21 9.09 0.80
C SER A 20 -23.12 7.62 1.18
N LEU A 21 -22.89 6.71 0.21
CA LEU A 21 -22.75 5.28 0.47
C LEU A 21 -21.36 4.77 0.08
N SER A 22 -20.37 5.04 0.94
CA SER A 22 -19.10 4.29 0.96
C SER A 22 -19.22 3.13 1.94
N PHE A 23 -19.35 1.91 1.43
CA PHE A 23 -19.27 0.69 2.25
C PHE A 23 -17.81 0.24 2.34
N ALA A 24 -17.19 0.43 3.50
CA ALA A 24 -15.89 -0.17 3.83
C ALA A 24 -16.13 -1.54 4.46
N GLN A 25 -15.80 -2.62 3.76
CA GLN A 25 -15.82 -3.97 4.34
C GLN A 25 -14.54 -4.17 5.17
N SER A 26 -14.65 -4.03 6.49
CA SER A 26 -13.62 -4.52 7.42
C SER A 26 -13.92 -5.99 7.73
N SER A 27 -13.08 -6.88 7.24
CA SER A 27 -13.10 -8.29 7.63
C SER A 27 -12.62 -8.40 9.08
N SER A 28 -13.54 -8.45 10.04
CA SER A 28 -13.21 -8.80 11.42
C SER A 28 -12.83 -10.28 11.49
N VAL A 29 -11.53 -10.57 11.54
CA VAL A 29 -11.04 -11.89 11.95
C VAL A 29 -11.55 -12.13 13.37
N THR A 30 -12.56 -12.97 13.49
CA THR A 30 -13.07 -13.43 14.77
C THR A 30 -12.04 -14.39 15.36
N SER A 31 -11.04 -13.83 16.03
CA SER A 31 -10.13 -14.60 16.89
C SER A 31 -10.91 -15.04 18.13
N LYS A 32 -11.69 -16.12 17.99
CA LYS A 32 -12.13 -16.90 19.17
C LYS A 32 -10.87 -17.42 19.83
N THR A 33 -10.40 -16.73 20.87
CA THR A 33 -9.34 -17.23 21.75
C THR A 33 -9.90 -18.37 22.59
N ASN A 34 -10.05 -19.55 21.98
CA ASN A 34 -10.01 -20.80 22.73
C ASN A 34 -8.53 -21.04 23.02
N TYR A 35 -8.09 -20.73 24.24
CA TYR A 35 -6.77 -21.10 24.73
C TYR A 35 -6.73 -22.62 24.91
N VAL A 36 -6.58 -23.35 23.82
CA VAL A 36 -6.13 -24.73 23.87
C VAL A 36 -4.65 -24.65 24.23
N LYS A 37 -4.29 -25.20 25.38
CA LYS A 37 -2.89 -25.40 25.78
C LYS A 37 -2.29 -26.41 24.79
N ILE A 38 -1.76 -25.94 23.67
CA ILE A 38 -1.13 -26.78 22.66
C ILE A 38 0.21 -27.25 23.27
N LYS A 39 0.21 -28.46 23.82
CA LYS A 39 1.42 -29.24 24.09
C LYS A 39 2.30 -29.14 22.85
N ASP A 40 3.56 -28.70 22.98
CA ASP A 40 4.48 -28.44 21.87
C ASP A 40 4.57 -29.64 20.91
N LYS A 41 3.68 -29.66 19.92
CA LYS A 41 3.70 -30.63 18.84
C LYS A 41 4.78 -30.13 17.90
N LYS A 42 6.01 -30.62 18.09
CA LYS A 42 7.06 -30.47 17.09
C LYS A 42 6.56 -31.08 15.80
N ALA A 43 6.25 -30.24 14.82
CA ALA A 43 5.98 -30.66 13.45
C ALA A 43 7.32 -30.88 12.76
N THR A 44 7.74 -32.14 12.60
CA THR A 44 8.88 -32.48 11.76
C THR A 44 8.41 -32.43 10.31
N LEU A 45 8.69 -31.31 9.63
CA LEU A 45 8.40 -31.13 8.21
C LEU A 45 9.56 -31.73 7.41
N ASN A 46 9.29 -32.78 6.64
CA ASN A 46 10.27 -33.42 5.76
C ASN A 46 10.26 -32.69 4.41
N PHE A 47 11.39 -32.09 4.03
CA PHE A 47 11.54 -31.27 2.82
C PHE A 47 12.12 -32.04 1.63
N GLU A 48 12.45 -33.32 1.81
CA GLU A 48 13.12 -34.11 0.78
C GLU A 48 12.19 -34.51 -0.38
N ASP A 49 10.87 -34.46 -0.19
CA ASP A 49 9.87 -34.93 -1.17
C ASP A 49 9.19 -33.80 -1.97
N GLU A 50 9.50 -32.52 -1.68
CA GLU A 50 9.02 -31.40 -2.47
C GLU A 50 10.17 -30.86 -3.31
N LEU A 51 10.31 -31.37 -4.53
CA LEU A 51 11.02 -30.64 -5.58
C LEU A 51 10.30 -29.28 -5.71
N VAL A 52 10.83 -28.26 -5.04
CA VAL A 52 10.49 -26.88 -5.34
C VAL A 52 11.14 -26.58 -6.68
N GLU A 53 10.46 -26.95 -7.76
CA GLU A 53 10.82 -26.53 -9.10
C GLU A 53 10.73 -25.01 -9.14
N GLY A 54 11.87 -24.35 -9.02
CA GLY A 54 12.00 -22.91 -9.24
C GLY A 54 11.67 -22.61 -10.69
N SER A 55 10.38 -22.45 -11.01
CA SER A 55 9.99 -22.01 -12.35
C SER A 55 10.55 -20.61 -12.56
N THR A 56 11.35 -20.44 -13.61
CA THR A 56 11.79 -19.10 -14.02
C THR A 56 10.59 -18.39 -14.60
N GLN A 57 9.86 -17.65 -13.76
CA GLN A 57 8.80 -16.79 -14.24
C GLN A 57 9.44 -15.64 -15.01
N LYS A 58 9.50 -15.78 -16.34
CA LYS A 58 9.99 -14.71 -17.21
C LYS A 58 9.15 -13.47 -16.92
N PRO A 59 9.77 -12.34 -16.58
CA PRO A 59 9.02 -11.14 -16.28
C PRO A 59 8.18 -10.79 -17.50
N GLU A 60 6.94 -10.37 -17.26
CA GLU A 60 6.08 -9.88 -18.33
C GLU A 60 6.78 -8.73 -19.07
N LEU A 61 6.57 -8.64 -20.39
CA LEU A 61 7.17 -7.60 -21.23
C LEU A 61 6.97 -6.19 -20.63
N PHE A 62 5.83 -5.96 -20.01
CA PHE A 62 5.50 -4.71 -19.34
C PHE A 62 6.48 -4.34 -18.19
N TYR A 63 6.92 -5.33 -17.41
CA TYR A 63 7.90 -5.11 -16.34
C TYR A 63 9.27 -4.68 -16.89
N ILE A 64 9.70 -5.30 -18.00
CA ILE A 64 10.95 -4.92 -18.68
C ILE A 64 10.84 -3.49 -19.23
N PHE A 65 9.71 -3.12 -19.82
CA PHE A 65 9.46 -1.76 -20.32
C PHE A 65 9.41 -0.72 -19.20
N GLN A 66 8.83 -1.04 -18.05
CA GLN A 66 8.85 -0.17 -16.88
C GLN A 66 10.28 0.06 -16.35
N LYS A 67 11.07 -1.01 -16.21
CA LYS A 67 12.45 -0.92 -15.72
C LYS A 67 13.33 -0.05 -16.61
N LYS A 68 13.13 -0.12 -17.94
CA LYS A 68 13.89 0.69 -18.91
C LYS A 68 13.55 2.19 -18.84
N ASN A 69 12.30 2.52 -18.50
CA ASN A 69 11.85 3.92 -18.42
C ASN A 69 11.98 4.54 -17.02
N PHE A 70 12.71 3.89 -16.11
CA PHE A 70 12.88 4.40 -14.76
C PHE A 70 13.77 5.65 -14.76
N ASN A 71 13.27 6.76 -14.18
CA ASN A 71 14.01 8.02 -14.14
C ASN A 71 15.07 8.02 -13.03
N PHE A 72 16.26 7.51 -13.36
CA PHE A 72 17.39 7.45 -12.43
C PHE A 72 17.93 8.83 -12.03
N LYS A 73 17.61 9.91 -12.76
CA LYS A 73 18.08 11.27 -12.42
C LYS A 73 17.61 11.70 -11.03
N ARG A 74 16.41 11.26 -10.62
CA ARG A 74 15.88 11.54 -9.28
C ARG A 74 16.67 10.80 -8.19
N LEU A 75 17.00 9.53 -8.41
CA LEU A 75 17.81 8.75 -7.46
C LEU A 75 19.24 9.28 -7.35
N ILE A 76 19.82 9.73 -8.47
CA ILE A 76 21.16 10.34 -8.49
C ILE A 76 21.16 11.64 -7.68
N LYS A 77 20.17 12.51 -7.86
CA LYS A 77 20.01 13.73 -7.05
C LYS A 77 19.81 13.44 -5.55
N LEU A 78 19.02 12.42 -5.23
CA LEU A 78 18.83 11.97 -3.84
C LEU A 78 20.14 11.47 -3.23
N ARG A 79 21.00 10.81 -4.02
CA ARG A 79 22.34 10.38 -3.56
C ARG A 79 23.24 11.58 -3.24
N GLU A 80 23.26 12.60 -4.10
CA GLU A 80 24.12 13.78 -3.95
C GLU A 80 23.86 14.52 -2.63
N ASN A 81 22.58 14.65 -2.24
CA ASN A 81 22.18 15.34 -1.01
C ASN A 81 21.84 14.39 0.14
N PHE A 82 22.14 13.09 0.01
CA PHE A 82 21.68 12.07 0.97
C PHE A 82 22.19 12.32 2.39
N LEU A 83 23.51 12.53 2.55
CA LEU A 83 24.11 12.73 3.87
C LEU A 83 23.65 14.05 4.53
N PRO A 84 23.61 15.20 3.82
CA PRO A 84 23.03 16.43 4.37
C PRO A 84 21.57 16.28 4.81
N GLU A 85 20.72 15.67 3.99
CA GLU A 85 19.30 15.48 4.30
C GLU A 85 19.09 14.51 5.47
N LEU A 86 19.87 13.42 5.52
CA LEU A 86 19.82 12.44 6.61
C LEU A 86 20.14 13.11 7.96
N ARG A 87 21.19 13.94 8.01
CA ARG A 87 21.58 14.67 9.22
C ARG A 87 20.52 15.68 9.64
N ASN A 88 20.01 16.48 8.70
CA ASN A 88 18.95 17.45 8.99
C ASN A 88 17.68 16.76 9.52
N ASN A 89 17.32 15.60 8.97
CA ASN A 89 16.15 14.84 9.42
C ASN A 89 16.37 14.30 10.84
N ALA A 90 17.54 13.73 11.13
CA ALA A 90 17.89 13.24 12.47
C ALA A 90 17.83 14.37 13.52
N GLU A 91 18.37 15.55 13.20
CA GLU A 91 18.31 16.73 14.08
C GLU A 91 16.87 17.22 14.31
N ASN A 92 16.04 17.24 13.25
CA ASN A 92 14.62 17.63 13.37
C ASN A 92 13.83 16.65 14.25
N VAL A 93 14.04 15.34 14.11
CA VAL A 93 13.41 14.32 14.95
C VAL A 93 13.84 14.49 16.42
N GLN A 94 15.11 14.82 16.67
CA GLN A 94 15.61 15.07 18.02
C GLN A 94 15.02 16.34 18.65
N ARG A 95 14.89 17.44 17.88
CA ARG A 95 14.28 18.69 18.37
C ARG A 95 12.80 18.52 18.73
N VAL A 96 12.03 17.81 17.91
CA VAL A 96 10.61 17.54 18.18
C VAL A 96 10.45 16.70 19.46
N ARG A 97 11.33 15.72 19.69
CA ARG A 97 11.34 14.92 20.93
C ARG A 97 11.72 15.70 22.18
N SER A 98 12.52 16.76 22.04
CA SER A 98 12.92 17.61 23.17
C SER A 98 11.88 18.68 23.54
N SER A 99 10.88 18.88 22.67
CA SER A 99 9.84 19.92 22.80
C SER A 99 8.52 19.39 23.36
N ASN A 100 8.39 18.08 23.57
CA ASN A 100 7.27 17.41 24.26
C ASN A 100 7.73 16.89 25.62
#